data_AF-A0A7J8BIP4-F1
#
_entry.id   AF-A0A7J8BIP4-F1
#
_cell.length_a   1.000
_cell.length_b   1.000
_cell.length_c   1.000
_cell.angle_alpha   90.00
_cell.angle_beta   90.00
_cell.angle_gamma   90.00
#
_symmetry.space_group_name_H-M   'P 1'
#
loop_
_entity.id
_entity.type
_entity.pdbx_description
1 polymer ?
#
loop_
_entity_poly.entity_id
_entity_poly.type
_entity_poly.pdbx_seq_one_letter_code
_entity_poly.pdbx_strand_id
1 'polypeptide(L)'
;MAGVCDGPPDFLSPSGNQVLRPALGSVVTLNCTAWVVSAPHCPLPSVQWLKDGLLLDNGSHYDLHEDSWVKANLSEVLVSSVLGINLTSADYGDFTCSVQNVSSSSFTLWRAGPAGHLAGVLASLLVLLVLLLAALLYLKCRLSLQLWYQDKYGEVEMNDGKLYDAYVCYSDSPEDRKFVNFILKPQLERCRGYKLFLDDRDLLPRAEPSADLLVDLSRCRRLIVVLSDAFLGRAWCSHSFREGLCRLLELTRRPIFITFEGQRRNPTHPALHLLHQHRHLVTLLRWRPGSVTPSSDFWKELQLALPRKVHYRAMEGDPQTRLQDDKDPMLIVGGHVREGRTQDPELDPDPEGDLGMCTQPHP
;
A
#
# COMPACT_ATOMS: atom_id res chain seq x y z
N MET A 1 -71.30 4.59 -35.83
CA MET A 1 -71.13 3.18 -36.24
C MET A 1 -69.79 3.11 -36.95
N ALA A 2 -68.70 2.77 -36.24
CA ALA A 2 -67.46 2.39 -36.91
C ALA A 2 -67.77 1.11 -37.71
N GLY A 3 -67.36 1.07 -38.97
CA GLY A 3 -67.67 -0.07 -39.83
C GLY A 3 -67.02 -1.32 -39.26
N VAL A 4 -67.61 -2.49 -39.54
CA VAL A 4 -67.04 -3.82 -39.20
C VAL A 4 -65.60 -4.00 -39.75
N CYS A 5 -65.16 -3.11 -40.65
CA CYS A 5 -63.82 -3.07 -41.25
C CYS A 5 -62.74 -2.31 -40.45
N ASP A 6 -63.07 -1.57 -39.38
CA ASP A 6 -62.11 -0.71 -38.64
C ASP A 6 -61.62 -1.32 -37.31
N GLY A 7 -61.70 -2.65 -37.17
CA GLY A 7 -61.18 -3.33 -35.98
C GLY A 7 -59.66 -3.21 -35.88
N PRO A 8 -59.07 -3.00 -34.69
CA PRO A 8 -57.62 -2.94 -34.54
C PRO A 8 -56.99 -4.29 -34.94
N PRO A 9 -55.91 -4.29 -35.74
CA PRO A 9 -55.21 -5.51 -36.09
C PRO A 9 -54.43 -6.07 -34.90
N ASP A 10 -54.44 -7.40 -34.75
CA ASP A 10 -53.68 -8.11 -33.72
C ASP A 10 -52.29 -8.48 -34.28
N PHE A 11 -51.26 -7.71 -33.90
CA PHE A 11 -49.88 -7.95 -34.31
C PHE A 11 -49.31 -9.21 -33.63
N LEU A 12 -48.87 -10.19 -34.42
CA LEU A 12 -48.11 -11.35 -33.99
C LEU A 12 -46.61 -11.05 -33.95
N SER A 13 -46.12 -10.32 -34.96
CA SER A 13 -44.77 -9.80 -35.01
C SER A 13 -44.79 -8.37 -35.57
N PRO A 14 -44.11 -7.42 -34.92
CA PRO A 14 -43.51 -7.57 -33.60
C PRO A 14 -44.59 -7.52 -32.50
N SER A 15 -44.40 -8.24 -31.39
CA SER A 15 -45.32 -8.24 -30.25
C SER A 15 -45.32 -6.94 -29.42
N GLY A 16 -44.82 -5.83 -29.99
CA GLY A 16 -44.53 -4.55 -29.35
C GLY A 16 -43.30 -3.86 -29.96
N ASN A 17 -42.90 -2.70 -29.43
CA ASN A 17 -41.73 -1.97 -29.92
C ASN A 17 -40.44 -2.77 -29.66
N GLN A 18 -39.74 -3.16 -30.73
CA GLN A 18 -38.51 -3.93 -30.63
C GLN A 18 -37.28 -3.06 -30.88
N VAL A 19 -36.21 -3.30 -30.13
CA VAL A 19 -34.94 -2.59 -30.28
C VAL A 19 -33.86 -3.57 -30.71
N LEU A 20 -33.30 -3.37 -31.91
CA LEU A 20 -32.25 -4.22 -32.47
C LEU A 20 -30.93 -3.46 -32.54
N ARG A 21 -29.81 -4.16 -32.30
CA ARG A 21 -28.45 -3.58 -32.33
C ARG A 21 -27.53 -4.27 -33.35
N PRO A 22 -27.88 -4.20 -34.64
CA PRO A 22 -27.10 -4.87 -35.67
C PRO A 22 -25.77 -4.15 -35.95
N ALA A 23 -24.82 -4.89 -36.52
CA ALA A 23 -23.55 -4.35 -36.98
C ALA A 23 -23.71 -3.67 -38.36
N LEU A 24 -22.88 -2.66 -38.64
CA LEU A 24 -22.84 -1.99 -39.95
C LEU A 24 -22.51 -2.99 -41.07
N GLY A 25 -23.25 -2.96 -42.18
CA GLY A 25 -23.06 -3.87 -43.32
C GLY A 25 -23.66 -5.27 -43.14
N SER A 26 -24.41 -5.52 -42.05
CA SER A 26 -25.20 -6.75 -41.90
C SER A 26 -26.58 -6.60 -42.54
N VAL A 27 -27.16 -7.72 -42.97
CA VAL A 27 -28.52 -7.78 -43.50
C VAL A 27 -29.48 -8.07 -42.34
N VAL A 28 -30.44 -7.19 -42.11
CA VAL A 28 -31.48 -7.35 -41.07
C VAL A 28 -32.83 -7.54 -41.73
N THR A 29 -33.61 -8.47 -41.19
CA THR A 29 -34.97 -8.76 -41.64
C THR A 29 -35.95 -8.35 -40.56
N LEU A 30 -36.90 -7.47 -40.91
CA LEU A 30 -37.99 -7.03 -40.04
C LEU A 30 -39.28 -7.71 -40.49
N ASN A 31 -39.92 -8.45 -39.60
CA ASN A 31 -41.13 -9.20 -39.90
C ASN A 31 -42.34 -8.54 -39.27
N CYS A 32 -43.28 -8.11 -40.11
CA CYS A 32 -44.58 -7.59 -39.71
C CYS A 32 -45.68 -8.58 -40.08
N THR A 33 -46.26 -9.24 -39.07
CA THR A 33 -47.38 -10.18 -39.22
C THR A 33 -48.52 -9.77 -38.31
N ALA A 34 -49.71 -9.64 -38.86
CA ALA A 34 -50.90 -9.25 -38.11
C ALA A 34 -52.16 -9.95 -38.62
N TRP A 35 -53.08 -10.23 -37.69
CA TRP A 35 -54.44 -10.63 -38.01
C TRP A 35 -55.32 -9.40 -38.20
N VAL A 36 -56.11 -9.40 -39.27
CA VAL A 36 -57.00 -8.30 -39.62
C VAL A 36 -58.41 -8.86 -39.83
N VAL A 37 -59.41 -8.23 -39.22
CA VAL A 37 -60.82 -8.59 -39.43
C VAL A 37 -61.25 -8.09 -40.81
N SER A 38 -61.82 -8.97 -41.63
CA SER A 38 -62.27 -8.64 -43.00
C SER A 38 -63.68 -9.14 -43.25
N ALA A 39 -64.53 -8.29 -43.82
CA ALA A 39 -65.89 -8.60 -44.23
C ALA A 39 -66.01 -8.49 -45.78
N PRO A 40 -67.06 -9.06 -46.41
CA PRO A 40 -67.19 -9.11 -47.88
C PRO A 40 -67.20 -7.75 -48.61
N HIS A 41 -67.40 -6.67 -47.86
CA HIS A 41 -67.43 -5.28 -48.34
C HIS A 41 -66.22 -4.45 -47.88
N CYS A 42 -65.23 -5.06 -47.22
CA CYS A 42 -64.01 -4.39 -46.80
C CYS A 42 -62.94 -4.43 -47.92
N PRO A 43 -62.14 -3.36 -48.07
CA PRO A 43 -60.97 -3.39 -48.96
C PRO A 43 -59.97 -4.45 -48.49
N LEU A 44 -59.15 -4.97 -49.42
CA LEU A 44 -58.06 -5.86 -49.05
C LEU A 44 -57.09 -5.12 -48.11
N PRO A 45 -56.63 -5.77 -47.01
CA PRO A 45 -55.69 -5.15 -46.10
C PRO A 45 -54.34 -4.95 -46.79
N SER A 46 -53.76 -3.76 -46.64
CA SER A 46 -52.43 -3.42 -47.15
C SER A 46 -51.48 -3.10 -45.99
N VAL A 47 -50.23 -3.53 -46.12
CA VAL A 47 -49.16 -3.18 -45.18
C VAL A 47 -48.32 -2.06 -45.76
N GLN A 48 -48.07 -1.04 -44.95
CA GLN A 48 -47.19 0.06 -45.31
C GLN A 48 -46.03 0.15 -44.34
N TRP A 49 -44.83 0.28 -44.89
CA TRP A 49 -43.62 0.49 -44.10
C TRP A 49 -43.19 1.96 -44.15
N LEU A 50 -42.90 2.50 -42.97
CA LEU A 50 -42.40 3.86 -42.78
C LEU A 50 -41.03 3.82 -42.12
N LYS A 51 -40.11 4.67 -42.58
CA LYS A 51 -38.83 4.94 -41.92
C LYS A 51 -38.87 6.35 -41.36
N ASP A 52 -38.70 6.49 -40.04
CA ASP A 52 -38.77 7.76 -39.31
C ASP A 52 -40.05 8.58 -39.63
N GLY A 53 -41.16 7.88 -39.88
CA GLY A 53 -42.45 8.47 -40.24
C GLY A 53 -42.66 8.81 -41.71
N LEU A 54 -41.67 8.57 -42.58
CA LEU A 54 -41.77 8.75 -44.03
C LEU A 54 -41.98 7.42 -44.75
N LEU A 55 -42.80 7.40 -45.81
CA LEU A 55 -42.99 6.21 -46.64
C LEU A 55 -41.66 5.78 -47.26
N LEU A 56 -41.36 4.48 -47.21
CA LEU A 56 -40.19 3.91 -47.86
C LEU A 56 -40.28 4.14 -49.38
N ASP A 57 -39.25 4.79 -49.94
CA ASP A 57 -39.11 4.97 -51.38
C ASP A 57 -38.71 3.63 -52.03
N ASN A 58 -39.25 3.33 -53.21
CA ASN A 58 -39.11 2.04 -53.91
C ASN A 58 -37.73 1.85 -54.58
N GLY A 59 -36.68 2.42 -53.99
CA GLY A 59 -35.31 2.27 -54.43
C GLY A 59 -34.78 0.87 -54.11
N SER A 60 -33.80 0.41 -54.89
CA SER A 60 -33.16 -0.92 -54.85
C SER A 60 -32.40 -1.25 -53.55
N HIS A 61 -32.66 -0.56 -52.45
CA HIS A 61 -31.99 -0.67 -51.16
C HIS A 61 -32.77 -1.51 -50.14
N TYR A 62 -34.06 -1.75 -50.40
CA TYR A 62 -34.96 -2.52 -49.56
C TYR A 62 -35.51 -3.70 -50.35
N ASP A 63 -35.47 -4.89 -49.78
CA ASP A 63 -36.12 -6.08 -50.34
C ASP A 63 -37.45 -6.30 -49.60
N LEU A 64 -38.56 -6.09 -50.30
CA LEU A 64 -39.90 -6.19 -49.71
C LEU A 64 -40.58 -7.45 -50.20
N HIS A 65 -40.93 -8.34 -49.27
CA HIS A 65 -41.72 -9.53 -49.56
C HIS A 65 -43.06 -9.44 -48.81
N GLU A 66 -44.16 -9.37 -49.56
CA GLU A 66 -45.50 -9.23 -49.01
C GLU A 66 -46.37 -10.41 -49.44
N ASP A 67 -46.83 -11.19 -48.47
CA ASP A 67 -47.72 -12.33 -48.65
C ASP A 67 -49.01 -12.11 -47.85
N SER A 68 -50.16 -12.36 -48.47
CA SER A 68 -51.47 -12.30 -47.79
C SER A 68 -52.18 -13.65 -47.86
N TRP A 69 -52.65 -14.13 -46.71
CA TRP A 69 -53.30 -15.42 -46.56
C TRP A 69 -54.69 -15.23 -45.95
N VAL A 70 -55.73 -15.64 -46.67
CA VAL A 70 -57.11 -15.58 -46.15
C VAL A 70 -57.45 -16.91 -45.50
N LYS A 71 -57.93 -16.87 -44.24
CA LYS A 71 -58.37 -18.07 -43.54
C LYS A 71 -59.70 -18.55 -44.12
N ALA A 72 -59.82 -19.84 -44.43
CA ALA A 72 -60.96 -20.42 -45.16
C ALA A 72 -62.33 -20.33 -44.42
N ASN A 73 -62.36 -19.92 -43.15
CA ASN A 73 -63.58 -19.62 -42.39
C ASN A 73 -63.72 -18.08 -42.25
N LEU A 74 -64.53 -17.51 -43.15
CA LEU A 74 -64.84 -16.10 -43.46
C LEU A 74 -65.03 -15.09 -42.29
N SER A 75 -63.94 -14.56 -41.73
CA SER A 75 -63.93 -13.22 -41.07
C SER A 75 -62.53 -12.65 -40.74
N GLU A 76 -61.44 -13.41 -40.94
CA GLU A 76 -60.08 -13.00 -40.57
C GLU A 76 -59.09 -13.25 -41.71
N VAL A 77 -58.19 -12.28 -41.95
CA VAL A 77 -57.10 -12.36 -42.93
C VAL A 77 -55.77 -12.22 -42.18
N LEU A 78 -54.83 -13.12 -42.47
CA LEU A 78 -53.46 -13.01 -41.99
C LEU A 78 -52.64 -12.27 -43.04
N VAL A 79 -52.02 -11.17 -42.64
CA VAL A 79 -51.13 -10.40 -43.50
C VAL A 79 -49.71 -10.50 -42.98
N SER A 80 -48.76 -10.80 -43.86
CA SER A 80 -47.35 -10.97 -43.55
C SER A 80 -46.50 -10.15 -44.51
N SER A 81 -45.73 -9.21 -44.00
CA SER A 81 -44.77 -8.43 -44.77
C SER A 81 -43.40 -8.52 -44.12
N VAL A 82 -42.39 -8.88 -44.90
CA VAL A 82 -40.99 -8.98 -44.46
C VAL A 82 -40.16 -7.95 -45.21
N LEU A 83 -39.49 -7.09 -44.44
CA LEU A 83 -38.60 -6.05 -44.95
C LEU A 83 -37.14 -6.45 -44.71
N GLY A 84 -36.42 -6.74 -45.79
CA GLY A 84 -34.97 -6.99 -45.80
C GLY A 84 -34.20 -5.69 -46.02
N ILE A 85 -33.29 -5.36 -45.08
CA ILE A 85 -32.50 -4.13 -45.10
C ILE A 85 -31.02 -4.50 -45.10
N ASN A 86 -30.26 -4.00 -46.10
CA ASN A 86 -28.81 -4.02 -46.07
C ASN A 86 -28.30 -2.78 -45.33
N LEU A 87 -27.77 -2.93 -44.12
CA LEU A 87 -27.57 -1.78 -43.22
C LEU A 87 -26.41 -0.89 -43.63
N THR A 88 -26.72 0.34 -44.04
CA THR A 88 -25.75 1.43 -44.18
C THR A 88 -25.78 2.36 -42.96
N SER A 89 -24.87 3.33 -42.91
CA SER A 89 -24.81 4.30 -41.81
C SER A 89 -26.07 5.18 -41.70
N ALA A 90 -26.84 5.31 -42.77
CA ALA A 90 -28.06 6.12 -42.86
C ALA A 90 -29.34 5.32 -42.54
N ASP A 91 -29.23 4.01 -42.27
CA ASP A 91 -30.39 3.13 -42.05
C ASP A 91 -30.66 2.82 -40.58
N TYR A 92 -29.91 3.43 -39.66
CA TYR A 92 -30.25 3.41 -38.24
C TYR A 92 -31.36 4.44 -37.98
N GLY A 93 -32.46 3.99 -37.37
CA GLY A 93 -33.67 4.78 -37.17
C GLY A 93 -34.86 3.92 -36.77
N ASP A 94 -36.04 4.52 -36.79
CA ASP A 94 -37.29 3.85 -36.44
C ASP A 94 -38.03 3.37 -37.69
N PHE A 95 -38.17 2.05 -37.83
CA PHE A 95 -38.96 1.42 -38.87
C PHE A 95 -40.33 1.06 -38.31
N THR A 96 -41.38 1.58 -38.90
CA THR A 96 -42.76 1.38 -38.45
C THR A 96 -43.54 0.64 -39.52
N CYS A 97 -44.16 -0.48 -39.13
CA CYS A 97 -45.14 -1.17 -39.95
C CYS A 97 -46.54 -0.66 -39.59
N SER A 98 -47.28 -0.17 -40.59
CA SER A 98 -48.66 0.32 -40.46
C SER A 98 -49.59 -0.61 -41.23
N VAL A 99 -50.64 -1.10 -40.57
CA VAL A 99 -51.67 -1.95 -41.18
C VAL A 99 -52.98 -1.17 -41.20
N GLN A 100 -53.57 -1.01 -42.39
CA GLN A 100 -54.82 -0.26 -42.62
C GLN A 100 -54.81 1.22 -42.15
N ASN A 101 -53.65 1.82 -41.87
CA ASN A 101 -53.53 3.18 -41.26
C ASN A 101 -54.20 3.33 -39.89
N VAL A 102 -54.62 2.24 -39.24
CA VAL A 102 -55.29 2.29 -37.93
C VAL A 102 -54.35 1.94 -36.79
N SER A 103 -53.41 1.00 -37.02
CA SER A 103 -52.47 0.60 -35.98
C SER A 103 -51.10 0.33 -36.56
N SER A 104 -50.08 0.68 -35.79
CA SER A 104 -48.70 0.58 -36.21
C SER A 104 -47.82 -0.01 -35.11
N SER A 105 -46.77 -0.71 -35.51
CA SER A 105 -45.77 -1.26 -34.61
C SER A 105 -44.36 -0.97 -35.12
N SER A 106 -43.43 -0.67 -34.21
CA SER A 106 -42.11 -0.16 -34.58
C SER A 106 -40.93 -1.07 -34.20
N PHE A 107 -39.86 -0.93 -34.97
CA PHE A 107 -38.54 -1.50 -34.78
C PHE A 107 -37.52 -0.36 -34.76
N THR A 108 -36.80 -0.20 -33.67
CA THR A 108 -35.71 0.78 -33.57
C THR A 108 -34.37 0.10 -33.82
N LEU A 109 -33.64 0.55 -34.83
CA LEU A 109 -32.30 0.06 -35.15
C LEU A 109 -31.23 0.99 -34.57
N TRP A 110 -30.45 0.50 -33.61
CA TRP A 110 -29.30 1.22 -33.06
C TRP A 110 -27.98 0.65 -33.54
N ARG A 111 -26.99 1.53 -33.75
CA ARG A 111 -25.63 1.11 -34.02
C ARG A 111 -25.03 0.44 -32.78
N ALA A 112 -24.52 -0.78 -32.94
CA ALA A 112 -23.65 -1.38 -31.93
C ALA A 112 -22.40 -0.49 -31.73
N GLY A 113 -22.26 0.12 -30.54
CA GLY A 113 -21.13 1.01 -30.24
C GLY A 113 -19.78 0.28 -30.35
N PRO A 114 -18.67 1.01 -30.56
CA PRO A 114 -17.35 0.39 -30.56
C PRO A 114 -17.13 -0.34 -29.23
N ALA A 115 -16.74 -1.61 -29.29
CA ALA A 115 -16.38 -2.40 -28.12
C ALA A 115 -15.35 -1.60 -27.28
N GLY A 116 -15.52 -1.59 -25.95
CA GLY A 116 -14.82 -0.71 -25.00
C GLY A 116 -13.31 -0.91 -24.86
N HIS A 117 -12.59 -1.18 -25.95
CA HIS A 117 -11.14 -1.35 -26.01
C HIS A 117 -10.41 -0.14 -25.42
N LEU A 118 -10.88 1.09 -25.68
CA LEU A 118 -10.27 2.30 -25.10
C LEU A 118 -10.42 2.33 -23.57
N ALA A 119 -11.59 1.98 -23.04
CA ALA A 119 -11.82 1.92 -21.60
C ALA A 119 -10.96 0.83 -20.94
N GLY A 120 -10.82 -0.33 -21.59
CA GLY A 120 -9.96 -1.41 -21.12
C GLY A 120 -8.48 -1.02 -21.10
N VAL A 121 -7.99 -0.34 -22.14
CA VAL A 121 -6.60 0.15 -22.21
C VAL A 121 -6.34 1.20 -21.13
N LEU A 122 -7.26 2.15 -20.92
CA LEU A 122 -7.14 3.16 -19.87
C LEU A 122 -7.15 2.54 -18.46
N ALA A 123 -8.03 1.57 -18.20
CA ALA A 123 -8.07 0.85 -16.93
C ALA A 123 -6.76 0.08 -16.69
N SER A 124 -6.24 -0.61 -17.70
CA SER A 124 -4.95 -1.33 -17.60
C SER A 124 -3.78 -0.38 -17.31
N LEU A 125 -3.75 0.79 -17.96
CA LEU A 125 -2.71 1.79 -17.74
C LEU A 125 -2.76 2.36 -16.31
N LEU A 126 -3.97 2.62 -15.79
CA LEU A 126 -4.17 3.08 -14.43
C LEU A 126 -3.67 2.05 -13.41
N VAL A 127 -4.01 0.77 -13.59
CA VAL A 127 -3.53 -0.32 -12.72
C VAL A 127 -2.01 -0.40 -12.75
N LEU A 128 -1.39 -0.31 -13.93
CA LEU A 128 0.07 -0.31 -14.06
C LEU A 128 0.71 0.88 -13.32
N LEU A 129 0.13 2.07 -13.43
CA LEU A 129 0.61 3.26 -12.72
C LEU A 129 0.54 3.09 -11.20
N VAL A 130 -0.57 2.55 -10.68
CA VAL A 130 -0.72 2.27 -9.24
C VAL A 130 0.31 1.26 -8.76
N LEU A 131 0.55 0.19 -9.52
CA LEU A 131 1.57 -0.82 -9.18
C LEU A 131 2.99 -0.21 -9.17
N LEU A 132 3.32 0.65 -10.13
CA LEU A 132 4.60 1.35 -10.16
C LEU A 132 4.77 2.28 -8.95
N LEU A 133 3.74 3.05 -8.60
CA LEU A 133 3.76 3.92 -7.41
C LEU A 133 3.91 3.09 -6.13
N ALA A 134 3.17 1.98 -6.00
CA ALA A 134 3.28 1.07 -4.86
C ALA A 134 4.67 0.45 -4.76
N ALA A 135 5.28 0.05 -5.88
CA ALA A 135 6.65 -0.46 -5.92
C ALA A 135 7.67 0.61 -5.50
N LEU A 136 7.52 1.85 -6.00
CA LEU A 136 8.39 2.97 -5.60
C LEU A 136 8.27 3.29 -4.11
N LEU A 137 7.03 3.34 -3.60
CA LEU A 137 6.77 3.53 -2.17
C LEU A 137 7.35 2.38 -1.36
N TYR A 138 7.19 1.12 -1.80
CA TYR A 138 7.79 -0.03 -1.14
C TYR A 138 9.32 0.07 -1.13
N LEU A 139 9.96 0.40 -2.25
CA LEU A 139 11.42 0.54 -2.32
C LEU A 139 11.93 1.66 -1.41
N LYS A 140 11.23 2.79 -1.33
CA LYS A 140 11.60 3.93 -0.46
C LYS A 140 11.31 3.67 1.01
N CYS A 141 10.18 3.05 1.31
CA CYS A 141 9.69 2.84 2.66
C CYS A 141 10.01 1.46 3.22
N ARG A 142 10.75 0.60 2.50
CA ARG A 142 11.04 -0.79 2.90
C ARG A 142 11.52 -0.89 4.34
N LEU A 143 12.49 -0.07 4.73
CA LEU A 143 13.02 -0.03 6.09
C LEU A 143 11.96 0.39 7.12
N SER A 144 11.12 1.37 6.77
CA SER A 144 10.07 1.87 7.65
C SER A 144 8.94 0.85 7.81
N LEU A 145 8.59 0.12 6.72
CA LEU A 145 7.64 -0.98 6.74
C LEU A 145 8.16 -2.18 7.54
N GLN A 146 9.44 -2.52 7.40
CA GLN A 146 10.08 -3.57 8.19
C GLN A 146 10.10 -3.22 9.68
N LEU A 147 10.39 -1.96 10.02
CA LEU A 147 10.33 -1.47 11.39
C LEU A 147 8.91 -1.54 11.95
N TRP A 148 7.92 -1.08 11.19
CA TRP A 148 6.52 -1.19 11.58
C TRP A 148 6.09 -2.65 11.78
N TYR A 149 6.55 -3.55 10.92
CA TYR A 149 6.28 -4.98 11.05
C TYR A 149 6.93 -5.57 12.31
N GLN A 150 8.20 -5.26 12.58
CA GLN A 150 8.89 -5.70 13.79
C GLN A 150 8.22 -5.11 15.04
N ASP A 151 7.84 -3.84 15.01
CA ASP A 151 7.16 -3.18 16.13
C ASP A 151 5.73 -3.67 16.36
N LYS A 152 5.06 -4.27 15.36
CA LYS A 152 3.75 -4.88 15.54
C LYS A 152 3.83 -6.36 15.93
N TYR A 153 4.65 -7.14 15.23
CA TYR A 153 4.64 -8.60 15.26
C TYR A 153 5.94 -9.24 15.78
N GLY A 154 7.00 -8.47 16.02
CA GLY A 154 8.27 -9.02 16.51
C GLY A 154 8.15 -9.55 17.93
N GLU A 155 8.81 -10.66 18.24
CA GLU A 155 8.86 -11.18 19.62
C GLU A 155 9.52 -10.17 20.56
N VAL A 156 8.95 -10.01 21.75
CA VAL A 156 9.46 -9.10 22.77
C VAL A 156 10.34 -9.90 23.71
N GLU A 157 11.66 -9.65 23.66
CA GLU A 157 12.65 -10.38 24.45
C GLU A 157 12.67 -9.96 25.95
N MET A 158 11.54 -9.58 26.59
CA MET A 158 11.56 -8.89 27.89
C MET A 158 11.91 -9.76 29.12
N ASN A 159 11.74 -11.08 29.04
CA ASN A 159 11.80 -12.00 30.19
C ASN A 159 12.96 -13.02 30.11
N ASP A 160 14.02 -12.70 29.38
CA ASP A 160 15.17 -13.58 29.17
C ASP A 160 16.23 -13.55 30.28
N GLY A 161 16.01 -12.75 31.34
CA GLY A 161 16.94 -12.59 32.46
C GLY A 161 18.19 -11.76 32.12
N LYS A 162 18.27 -11.15 30.93
CA LYS A 162 19.39 -10.30 30.51
C LYS A 162 19.22 -8.87 31.02
N LEU A 163 20.33 -8.26 31.44
CA LEU A 163 20.36 -6.93 32.06
C LEU A 163 20.43 -5.80 31.03
N TYR A 164 21.11 -6.06 29.91
CA TYR A 164 21.39 -5.06 28.88
C TYR A 164 20.89 -5.51 27.50
N ASP A 165 20.42 -4.55 26.71
CA ASP A 165 19.93 -4.81 25.36
C ASP A 165 21.07 -4.97 24.36
N ALA A 166 22.17 -4.26 24.56
CA ALA A 166 23.36 -4.40 23.74
C ALA A 166 24.64 -4.14 24.52
N TYR A 167 25.64 -4.98 24.24
CA TYR A 167 27.04 -4.75 24.55
C TYR A 167 27.66 -3.94 23.43
N VAL A 168 28.31 -2.81 23.72
CA VAL A 168 28.98 -1.96 22.73
C VAL A 168 30.47 -2.00 22.99
N CYS A 169 31.20 -2.61 22.06
CA CYS A 169 32.66 -2.59 22.03
C CYS A 169 33.17 -1.48 21.11
N TYR A 170 34.12 -0.69 21.60
CA TYR A 170 34.76 0.38 20.84
C TYR A 170 36.25 0.49 21.18
N SER A 171 37.01 1.29 20.43
CA SER A 171 38.42 1.55 20.76
C SER A 171 38.55 2.67 21.79
N ASP A 172 39.56 2.62 22.68
CA ASP A 172 39.94 3.76 23.53
C ASP A 172 40.66 4.87 22.73
N SER A 173 40.04 5.30 21.64
CA SER A 173 40.44 6.48 20.87
C SER A 173 39.50 7.63 21.24
N PRO A 174 39.98 8.88 21.21
CA PRO A 174 39.13 10.03 21.53
C PRO A 174 37.97 10.20 20.53
N GLU A 175 38.14 9.76 19.29
CA GLU A 175 37.10 9.81 18.24
C GLU A 175 35.98 8.81 18.53
N ASP A 176 36.33 7.55 18.82
CA ASP A 176 35.36 6.50 19.13
C ASP A 176 34.63 6.79 20.43
N ARG A 177 35.35 7.26 21.46
CA ARG A 177 34.75 7.62 22.74
C ARG A 177 33.75 8.77 22.57
N LYS A 178 34.05 9.76 21.72
CA LYS A 178 33.11 10.83 21.40
C LYS A 178 31.89 10.30 20.65
N PHE A 179 32.09 9.48 19.62
CA PHE A 179 31.00 8.88 18.86
C PHE A 179 30.07 8.05 19.76
N VAL A 180 30.62 7.15 20.57
CA VAL A 180 29.83 6.26 21.43
C VAL A 180 29.10 7.04 22.51
N ASN A 181 29.75 7.96 23.21
CA ASN A 181 29.13 8.65 24.35
C ASN A 181 28.20 9.80 23.95
N PHE A 182 28.47 10.52 22.86
CA PHE A 182 27.67 11.69 22.46
C PHE A 182 26.67 11.40 21.35
N ILE A 183 26.88 10.36 20.54
CA ILE A 183 25.99 10.04 19.42
C ILE A 183 25.24 8.74 19.67
N LEU A 184 25.95 7.62 19.85
CA LEU A 184 25.32 6.30 19.94
C LEU A 184 24.50 6.13 21.23
N LYS A 185 25.12 6.42 22.38
CA LYS A 185 24.51 6.25 23.70
C LYS A 185 23.25 7.12 23.88
N PRO A 186 23.27 8.45 23.63
CA PRO A 186 22.08 9.27 23.85
C PRO A 186 20.93 8.88 22.91
N GLN A 187 21.22 8.54 21.65
CA GLN A 187 20.20 8.13 20.69
C GLN A 187 19.52 6.81 21.07
N LEU A 188 20.27 5.83 21.59
CA LEU A 188 19.72 4.54 21.97
C LEU A 188 19.09 4.55 23.38
N GLU A 189 19.75 5.15 24.37
CA GLU A 189 19.26 5.16 25.76
C GLU A 189 18.17 6.20 25.99
N ARG A 190 18.41 7.48 25.62
CA ARG A 190 17.47 8.57 25.91
C ARG A 190 16.26 8.55 24.98
N CYS A 191 16.49 8.36 23.68
CA CYS A 191 15.41 8.51 22.70
C CYS A 191 14.63 7.21 22.43
N ARG A 192 15.23 6.05 22.71
CA ARG A 192 14.65 4.74 22.38
C ARG A 192 14.54 3.79 23.58
N GLY A 193 15.02 4.22 24.76
CA GLY A 193 14.90 3.50 26.01
C GLY A 193 15.75 2.23 26.12
N TYR A 194 16.77 2.04 25.27
CA TYR A 194 17.70 0.91 25.37
C TYR A 194 18.62 1.02 26.58
N LYS A 195 19.06 -0.12 27.11
CA LYS A 195 20.11 -0.20 28.14
C LYS A 195 21.37 -0.73 27.48
N LEU A 196 22.42 0.09 27.42
CA LEU A 196 23.68 -0.30 26.82
C LEU A 196 24.71 -0.63 27.89
N PHE A 197 25.54 -1.62 27.61
CA PHE A 197 26.79 -1.85 28.33
C PHE A 197 27.95 -1.40 27.44
N LEU A 198 28.66 -0.36 27.85
CA LEU A 198 29.76 0.22 27.07
C LEU A 198 31.10 -0.29 27.60
N ASP A 199 31.96 -0.77 26.71
CA ASP A 199 33.27 -1.27 27.07
C ASP A 199 34.32 -0.98 25.98
N ASP A 200 35.47 -0.45 26.39
CA ASP A 200 36.62 -0.16 25.54
C ASP A 200 37.68 -1.28 25.54
N ARG A 201 37.50 -2.31 26.37
CA ARG A 201 38.38 -3.48 26.44
C ARG A 201 38.50 -4.20 25.08
N ASP A 202 39.62 -4.90 24.91
CA ASP A 202 39.82 -5.77 23.75
C ASP A 202 38.88 -6.97 23.77
N LEU A 203 38.12 -7.17 22.68
CA LEU A 203 37.26 -8.35 22.52
C LEU A 203 38.09 -9.64 22.54
N LEU A 204 39.21 -9.65 21.83
CA LEU A 204 39.96 -10.85 21.53
C LEU A 204 41.48 -10.57 21.53
N PRO A 205 42.09 -10.15 22.65
CA PRO A 205 43.50 -9.76 22.71
C PRO A 205 44.46 -10.87 22.25
N ARG A 206 44.06 -12.14 22.31
CA ARG A 206 44.80 -13.31 21.77
C ARG A 206 43.95 -14.20 20.86
N ALA A 207 43.02 -13.62 20.11
CA ALA A 207 41.99 -14.36 19.36
C ALA A 207 41.03 -15.20 20.24
N GLU A 208 41.10 -15.04 21.56
CA GLU A 208 40.22 -15.68 22.53
C GLU A 208 39.55 -14.63 23.43
N PRO A 209 38.26 -14.84 23.77
CA PRO A 209 37.53 -13.96 24.66
C PRO A 209 37.98 -14.15 26.10
N SER A 210 38.10 -13.07 26.86
CA SER A 210 38.36 -13.17 28.30
C SER A 210 37.14 -13.73 29.04
N ALA A 211 37.36 -14.32 30.22
CA ALA A 211 36.27 -14.83 31.06
C ALA A 211 35.28 -13.71 31.44
N ASP A 212 35.79 -12.52 31.75
CA ASP A 212 34.96 -11.35 32.07
C ASP A 212 34.09 -10.94 30.88
N LEU A 213 34.65 -10.92 29.66
CA LEU A 213 33.90 -10.63 28.45
C LEU A 213 32.78 -11.64 28.22
N LEU A 214 33.03 -12.93 28.46
CA LEU A 214 32.00 -13.97 28.32
C LEU A 214 30.85 -13.74 29.30
N VAL A 215 31.16 -13.37 30.55
CA VAL A 215 30.16 -13.03 31.57
C VAL A 215 29.36 -11.79 31.14
N ASP A 216 30.03 -10.74 30.68
CA ASP A 216 29.37 -9.51 30.28
C ASP A 216 28.50 -9.70 29.02
N LEU A 217 28.98 -10.45 28.02
CA LEU A 217 28.21 -10.82 26.83
C LEU A 217 26.99 -11.69 27.19
N SER A 218 27.11 -12.59 28.18
CA SER A 218 25.98 -13.42 28.61
C SER A 218 24.82 -12.59 29.17
N ARG A 219 25.13 -11.42 29.76
CA ARG A 219 24.17 -10.45 30.30
C ARG A 219 23.55 -9.54 29.23
N CYS A 220 24.00 -9.62 27.98
CA CYS A 220 23.61 -8.75 26.88
C CYS A 220 22.85 -9.50 25.77
N ARG A 221 21.84 -8.87 25.15
CA ARG A 221 21.05 -9.49 24.06
C ARG A 221 21.73 -9.45 22.70
N ARG A 222 22.46 -8.37 22.41
CA ARG A 222 23.16 -8.13 21.14
C ARG A 222 24.58 -7.63 21.40
N LEU A 223 25.47 -7.84 20.43
CA LEU A 223 26.83 -7.29 20.42
C LEU A 223 26.92 -6.26 19.28
N ILE A 224 27.33 -5.04 19.61
CA ILE A 224 27.67 -3.96 18.68
C ILE A 224 29.17 -3.72 18.76
N VAL A 225 29.85 -3.72 17.62
CA VAL A 225 31.29 -3.44 17.52
C VAL A 225 31.50 -2.23 16.62
N VAL A 226 32.15 -1.21 17.15
CA VAL A 226 32.50 0.02 16.43
C VAL A 226 33.85 -0.17 15.74
N LEU A 227 33.82 -0.48 14.44
CA LEU A 227 35.01 -0.72 13.61
C LEU A 227 35.56 0.58 13.02
N SER A 228 36.12 1.42 13.89
CA SER A 228 36.95 2.56 13.51
C SER A 228 38.31 2.11 12.98
N ASP A 229 39.09 3.05 12.43
CA ASP A 229 40.46 2.75 12.00
C ASP A 229 41.38 2.43 13.19
N ALA A 230 41.15 3.06 14.34
CA ALA A 230 41.84 2.73 15.59
C ALA A 230 41.52 1.30 16.06
N PHE A 231 40.25 0.89 15.96
CA PHE A 231 39.83 -0.47 16.31
C PHE A 231 40.44 -1.52 15.38
N LEU A 232 40.47 -1.24 14.08
CA LEU A 232 41.09 -2.13 13.08
C LEU A 232 42.61 -2.24 13.24
N GLY A 233 43.25 -1.26 13.88
CA GLY A 233 44.67 -1.31 14.23
C GLY A 233 45.04 -2.30 15.34
N ARG A 234 44.05 -2.89 16.03
CA ARG A 234 44.29 -3.89 17.08
C ARG A 234 44.86 -5.19 16.49
N ALA A 235 45.79 -5.82 17.22
CA ALA A 235 46.56 -6.98 16.72
C ALA A 235 45.70 -8.16 16.24
N TRP A 236 44.55 -8.40 16.88
CA TRP A 236 43.65 -9.48 16.47
C TRP A 236 42.93 -9.20 15.15
N CYS A 237 42.68 -7.92 14.82
CA CYS A 237 42.05 -7.51 13.56
C CYS A 237 42.97 -7.78 12.36
N SER A 238 44.29 -7.65 12.54
CA SER A 238 45.26 -7.88 11.47
C SER A 238 45.65 -9.36 11.31
N HIS A 239 45.83 -10.09 12.43
CA HIS A 239 46.43 -11.43 12.39
C HIS A 239 45.45 -12.60 12.56
N SER A 240 44.30 -12.40 13.21
CA SER A 240 43.43 -13.52 13.62
C SER A 240 41.94 -13.18 13.56
N PHE A 241 41.57 -12.27 12.65
CA PHE A 241 40.20 -11.76 12.57
C PHE A 241 39.20 -12.84 12.15
N ARG A 242 39.61 -13.78 11.30
CA ARG A 242 38.74 -14.86 10.83
C ARG A 242 38.33 -15.77 11.97
N GLU A 243 39.32 -16.25 12.73
CA GLU A 243 39.14 -17.08 13.91
C GLU A 243 38.32 -16.34 14.96
N GLY A 244 38.66 -15.06 15.18
CA GLY A 244 37.92 -14.20 16.11
C GLY A 244 36.46 -13.99 15.71
N LEU A 245 36.17 -13.76 14.43
CA LEU A 245 34.79 -13.63 13.95
C LEU A 245 34.01 -14.93 14.15
N CYS A 246 34.61 -16.09 13.85
CA CYS A 246 33.97 -17.38 14.11
C CYS A 246 33.61 -17.53 15.59
N ARG A 247 34.52 -17.18 16.51
CA ARG A 247 34.23 -17.18 17.95
C ARG A 247 33.11 -16.20 18.33
N LEU A 248 33.11 -14.98 17.79
CA LEU A 248 32.04 -14.01 18.07
C LEU A 248 30.66 -14.49 17.57
N LEU A 249 30.63 -15.20 16.44
CA LEU A 249 29.42 -15.81 15.89
C LEU A 249 28.94 -17.02 16.71
N GLU A 250 29.84 -17.76 17.36
CA GLU A 250 29.51 -18.81 18.33
C GLU A 250 28.90 -18.22 19.61
N LEU A 251 29.43 -17.08 20.07
CA LEU A 251 29.01 -16.44 21.32
C LEU A 251 27.71 -15.64 21.19
N THR A 252 27.52 -14.97 20.05
CA THR A 252 26.43 -14.01 19.88
C THR A 252 25.70 -14.22 18.57
N ARG A 253 24.36 -14.17 18.62
CA ARG A 253 23.54 -14.28 17.41
C ARG A 253 23.56 -12.95 16.66
N ARG A 254 24.09 -12.98 15.43
CA ARG A 254 24.14 -11.84 14.48
C ARG A 254 24.74 -10.57 15.11
N PRO A 255 26.07 -10.56 15.38
CA PRO A 255 26.74 -9.35 15.85
C PRO A 255 26.61 -8.21 14.83
N ILE A 256 26.53 -6.99 15.35
CA ILE A 256 26.35 -5.75 14.60
C ILE A 256 27.70 -5.04 14.52
N PHE A 257 28.17 -4.73 13.32
CA PHE A 257 29.41 -4.00 13.08
C PHE A 257 29.10 -2.63 12.49
N ILE A 258 29.59 -1.56 13.12
CA ILE A 258 29.45 -0.18 12.64
C ILE A 258 30.78 0.24 11.99
N THR A 259 30.73 0.70 10.74
CA THR A 259 31.90 1.18 9.98
C THR A 259 31.70 2.62 9.54
N PHE A 260 32.78 3.39 9.37
CA PHE A 260 32.72 4.80 8.99
C PHE A 260 33.06 5.01 7.50
N GLU A 261 32.28 5.83 6.80
CA GLU A 261 32.54 6.28 5.44
C GLU A 261 33.43 7.53 5.47
N GLY A 262 34.62 7.47 4.85
CA GLY A 262 35.43 8.67 4.57
C GLY A 262 36.78 8.82 5.29
N GLN A 263 37.24 7.85 6.09
CA GLN A 263 38.53 7.98 6.81
C GLN A 263 39.67 7.09 6.27
N ARG A 264 39.41 6.24 5.25
CA ARG A 264 40.42 5.28 4.75
C ARG A 264 41.11 5.72 3.47
N ARG A 265 42.44 5.84 3.55
CA ARG A 265 43.35 6.02 2.41
C ARG A 265 43.72 4.71 1.69
N ASN A 266 43.45 3.55 2.30
CA ASN A 266 43.86 2.23 1.77
C ASN A 266 42.69 1.39 1.25
N PRO A 267 42.95 0.53 0.24
CA PRO A 267 41.96 -0.42 -0.26
C PRO A 267 41.70 -1.49 0.82
N THR A 268 40.50 -1.43 1.42
CA THR A 268 39.83 -2.44 2.26
C THR A 268 40.71 -3.37 3.12
N HIS A 269 40.79 -3.08 4.42
CA HIS A 269 41.37 -3.95 5.44
C HIS A 269 40.81 -5.40 5.36
N PRO A 270 41.63 -6.46 5.52
CA PRO A 270 41.19 -7.85 5.37
C PRO A 270 39.96 -8.22 6.21
N ALA A 271 39.87 -7.69 7.44
CA ALA A 271 38.73 -7.87 8.32
C ALA A 271 37.39 -7.41 7.67
N LEU A 272 37.40 -6.28 6.98
CA LEU A 272 36.21 -5.74 6.35
C LEU A 272 35.80 -6.55 5.13
N HIS A 273 36.78 -7.00 4.34
CA HIS A 273 36.51 -7.90 3.23
C HIS A 273 35.81 -9.18 3.72
N LEU A 274 36.28 -9.73 4.85
CA LEU A 274 35.70 -10.91 5.47
C LEU A 274 34.26 -10.67 5.98
N LEU A 275 34.00 -9.50 6.59
CA LEU A 275 32.64 -9.10 6.98
C LEU A 275 31.72 -8.89 5.77
N HIS A 276 32.25 -8.36 4.66
CA HIS A 276 31.50 -8.21 3.40
C HIS A 276 31.11 -9.58 2.82
N GLN A 277 32.03 -10.54 2.87
CA GLN A 277 31.79 -11.92 2.44
C GLN A 277 30.74 -12.63 3.31
N HIS A 278 30.73 -12.36 4.62
CA HIS A 278 29.80 -13.00 5.58
C HIS A 278 28.61 -12.11 5.97
N ARG A 279 28.19 -11.19 5.10
CA ARG A 279 27.05 -10.28 5.36
C ARG A 279 25.71 -10.94 5.71
N HIS A 280 25.55 -12.23 5.45
CA HIS A 280 24.36 -12.99 5.81
C HIS A 280 24.36 -13.44 7.29
N LEU A 281 25.54 -13.48 7.92
CA LEU A 281 25.72 -13.87 9.33
C LEU A 281 25.85 -12.67 10.26
N VAL A 282 26.27 -11.51 9.74
CA VAL A 282 26.55 -10.30 10.50
C VAL A 282 25.75 -9.12 9.97
N THR A 283 25.38 -8.18 10.83
CA THR A 283 24.78 -6.92 10.41
C THR A 283 25.87 -5.88 10.25
N LEU A 284 26.16 -5.44 9.02
CA LEU A 284 27.18 -4.43 8.74
C LEU A 284 26.52 -3.08 8.43
N LEU A 285 26.62 -2.14 9.36
CA LEU A 285 26.08 -0.80 9.25
C LEU A 285 27.18 0.20 8.88
N ARG A 286 26.84 1.14 8.00
CA ARG A 286 27.78 2.17 7.53
C ARG A 286 27.33 3.55 7.99
N TRP A 287 28.13 4.17 8.84
CA TRP A 287 28.01 5.55 9.29
C TRP A 287 28.48 6.52 8.21
N ARG A 288 27.60 7.46 7.84
CA ARG A 288 27.83 8.46 6.79
C ARG A 288 27.57 9.86 7.35
N PRO A 289 27.98 10.94 6.68
CA PRO A 289 27.66 12.30 7.12
C PRO A 289 26.16 12.56 7.34
N GLY A 290 25.29 11.95 6.52
CA GLY A 290 23.82 12.01 6.71
C GLY A 290 23.26 11.20 7.88
N SER A 291 24.05 10.29 8.47
CA SER A 291 23.63 9.41 9.58
C SER A 291 23.46 10.15 10.91
N VAL A 292 23.95 11.39 11.02
CA VAL A 292 23.79 12.23 12.22
C VAL A 292 22.30 12.46 12.53
N THR A 293 21.44 12.49 11.50
CA THR A 293 20.00 12.65 11.69
C THR A 293 19.35 11.37 12.27
N PRO A 294 18.54 11.45 13.33
CA PRO A 294 17.89 10.29 13.97
C PRO A 294 16.95 9.50 13.05
N SER A 295 16.43 10.14 11.99
CA SER A 295 15.53 9.56 10.99
C SER A 295 16.25 8.86 9.84
N SER A 296 17.59 8.86 9.83
CA SER A 296 18.39 8.25 8.78
C SER A 296 18.23 6.72 8.73
N ASP A 297 18.51 6.16 7.55
CA ASP A 297 18.44 4.71 7.32
C ASP A 297 19.36 3.92 8.25
N PHE A 298 20.49 4.50 8.66
CA PHE A 298 21.41 3.91 9.63
C PHE A 298 20.71 3.54 10.94
N TRP A 299 19.97 4.48 11.53
CA TRP A 299 19.27 4.22 12.80
C TRP A 299 18.13 3.24 12.64
N LYS A 300 17.45 3.26 11.49
CA LYS A 300 16.40 2.29 11.17
C LYS A 300 16.96 0.87 11.07
N GLU A 301 18.07 0.69 10.35
CA GLU A 301 18.76 -0.60 10.26
C GLU A 301 19.33 -1.05 11.61
N LEU A 302 19.88 -0.14 12.41
CA LEU A 302 20.36 -0.46 13.76
C LEU A 302 19.22 -0.93 14.66
N GLN A 303 18.08 -0.25 14.62
CA GLN A 303 16.89 -0.62 15.39
C GLN A 303 16.35 -1.98 14.95
N LEU A 304 16.35 -2.28 13.64
CA LEU A 304 15.95 -3.59 13.11
C LEU A 304 16.82 -4.74 13.65
N ALA A 305 18.10 -4.47 13.90
CA ALA A 305 19.03 -5.47 14.43
C ALA A 305 18.97 -5.62 15.96
N LEU A 306 18.45 -4.61 16.67
CA LEU A 306 18.27 -4.59 18.12
C LEU A 306 16.99 -5.34 18.56
N PRO A 307 16.92 -5.79 19.83
CA PRO A 307 15.72 -6.45 20.35
C PRO A 307 14.54 -5.47 20.40
N ARG A 308 13.32 -5.97 20.19
CA ARG A 308 12.11 -5.12 20.25
C ARG A 308 11.89 -4.60 21.66
N LYS A 309 11.70 -3.28 21.79
CA LYS A 309 11.27 -2.61 23.02
C LYS A 309 9.75 -2.48 23.03
N VAL A 310 9.08 -3.10 24.00
CA VAL A 310 7.71 -2.68 24.34
C VAL A 310 7.84 -1.42 25.18
N HIS A 311 7.43 -0.29 24.61
CA HIS A 311 7.17 0.89 25.41
C HIS A 311 5.88 0.61 26.19
N TYR A 312 6.01 0.15 27.42
CA TYR A 312 4.93 0.40 28.37
C TYR A 312 4.86 1.91 28.46
N ARG A 313 3.75 2.51 27.98
CA ARG A 313 3.37 3.84 28.47
C ARG A 313 3.46 3.69 29.98
N ALA A 314 4.37 4.44 30.61
CA ALA A 314 4.26 4.69 32.02
C ALA A 314 2.88 5.35 32.17
N MET A 315 1.89 4.55 32.53
CA MET A 315 0.70 5.08 33.14
C MET A 315 1.26 5.72 34.40
N GLU A 316 1.36 7.05 34.41
CA GLU A 316 1.62 7.79 35.63
C GLU A 316 0.60 7.32 36.66
N GLY A 317 1.08 6.52 37.60
CA GLY A 317 0.22 5.73 38.46
C GLY A 317 0.93 4.49 38.94
N ASP A 318 1.86 4.69 39.87
CA ASP A 318 2.25 3.64 40.82
C ASP A 318 0.96 2.95 41.33
N PRO A 319 0.74 1.63 41.13
CA PRO A 319 -0.46 0.97 41.61
C PRO A 319 -0.41 0.64 43.11
N GLN A 320 0.39 1.35 43.91
CA GLN A 320 0.62 0.96 45.30
C GLN A 320 0.54 2.06 46.38
N THR A 321 0.01 3.25 46.08
CA THR A 321 -0.21 4.29 47.11
C THR A 321 -1.66 4.76 47.27
N ARG A 322 -2.65 4.08 46.67
CA ARG A 322 -4.07 4.50 46.74
C ARG A 322 -4.93 3.85 47.83
N LEU A 323 -4.37 3.01 48.70
CA LEU A 323 -5.09 2.41 49.82
C LEU A 323 -4.21 2.38 51.08
N GLN A 324 -3.83 3.56 51.58
CA GLN A 324 -3.42 3.70 52.97
C GLN A 324 -4.09 4.98 53.49
N ASP A 325 -5.38 4.88 53.82
CA ASP A 325 -6.05 5.82 54.72
C ASP A 325 -5.46 5.60 56.13
N ASP A 326 -4.22 6.06 56.33
CA ASP A 326 -3.61 6.09 57.65
C ASP A 326 -4.07 7.37 58.36
N LYS A 327 -5.17 7.25 59.10
CA LYS A 327 -5.54 8.22 60.13
C LYS A 327 -4.69 7.98 61.36
N ASP A 328 -3.58 8.69 61.48
CA ASP A 328 -2.96 8.95 62.78
C ASP A 328 -2.67 10.45 62.95
N PRO A 329 -3.33 11.13 63.90
CA PRO A 329 -3.06 12.53 64.20
C PRO A 329 -2.03 12.60 65.32
N MET A 330 -0.77 12.86 65.03
CA MET A 330 0.11 13.39 66.07
C MET A 330 1.31 14.16 65.53
N LEU A 331 1.53 15.30 66.19
CA LEU A 331 2.72 16.15 66.21
C LEU A 331 2.81 17.24 65.14
N ILE A 332 1.93 18.22 65.30
CA ILE A 332 2.31 19.63 65.10
C ILE A 332 3.22 20.01 66.29
N VAL A 333 4.46 20.39 65.99
CA VAL A 333 5.23 21.33 66.83
C VAL A 333 5.67 22.46 65.92
N GLY A 334 5.03 23.61 66.11
CA GLY A 334 5.39 24.85 65.44
C GLY A 334 6.67 25.46 66.01
N GLY A 335 7.39 26.16 65.14
CA GLY A 335 8.55 26.98 65.49
C GLY A 335 8.80 28.02 64.40
N HIS A 336 8.21 29.20 64.58
CA HIS A 336 8.48 30.43 63.84
C HIS A 336 9.91 30.90 64.11
N VAL A 337 10.67 31.40 63.10
CA VAL A 337 11.47 32.66 63.13
C VAL A 337 11.85 33.06 61.69
N ARG A 338 11.80 34.38 61.45
CA ARG A 338 12.00 35.17 60.21
C ARG A 338 13.46 35.60 60.01
N GLU A 339 13.73 36.08 58.78
CA GLU A 339 14.83 36.95 58.27
C GLU A 339 15.74 36.21 57.26
N GLY A 340 16.02 36.69 56.05
CA GLY A 340 15.71 37.92 55.35
C GLY A 340 16.73 38.12 54.22
N ARG A 341 16.30 38.83 53.16
CA ARG A 341 17.09 39.54 52.13
C ARG A 341 17.20 38.89 50.73
N THR A 342 16.64 39.68 49.81
CA THR A 342 16.61 39.72 48.35
C THR A 342 17.98 39.78 47.66
N GLN A 343 18.13 39.09 46.53
CA GLN A 343 18.78 39.61 45.31
C GLN A 343 18.49 38.66 44.12
N ASP A 344 17.84 39.21 43.10
CA ASP A 344 17.76 38.76 41.69
C ASP A 344 18.26 39.96 40.85
N PRO A 345 18.54 39.86 39.53
CA PRO A 345 18.91 38.71 38.69
C PRO A 345 20.19 39.01 37.84
N GLU A 346 20.83 38.01 37.25
CA GLU A 346 21.73 38.26 36.11
C GLU A 346 21.39 37.32 34.95
N LEU A 347 20.96 37.94 33.85
CA LEU A 347 20.60 37.35 32.57
C LEU A 347 21.89 37.02 31.78
N ASP A 348 22.04 35.74 31.42
CA ASP A 348 22.45 35.14 30.14
C ASP A 348 23.47 35.85 29.21
N PRO A 349 24.34 35.07 28.52
CA PRO A 349 23.86 34.43 27.29
C PRO A 349 24.44 33.04 26.97
N ASP A 350 23.53 32.15 26.54
CA ASP A 350 23.81 31.01 25.65
C ASP A 350 24.30 31.51 24.27
N PRO A 351 25.09 30.72 23.52
CA PRO A 351 24.48 30.17 22.32
C PRO A 351 24.91 28.73 21.98
N GLU A 352 23.90 27.91 21.71
CA GLU A 352 23.87 26.92 20.62
C GLU A 352 24.76 25.67 20.76
N GLY A 353 24.16 24.64 21.34
CA GLY A 353 24.54 23.24 21.20
C GLY A 353 23.33 22.30 21.16
N ASP A 354 22.21 22.73 20.58
CA ASP A 354 20.98 21.94 20.46
C ASP A 354 21.13 20.87 19.37
N LEU A 355 21.74 19.74 19.73
CA LEU A 355 21.69 18.53 18.93
C LEU A 355 20.39 17.77 19.21
N GLY A 356 19.35 18.20 18.50
CA GLY A 356 18.26 17.34 18.05
C GLY A 356 17.32 16.86 19.14
N MET A 357 16.28 17.65 19.39
CA MET A 357 15.04 17.20 20.03
C MET A 357 14.55 15.89 19.36
N CYS A 358 14.37 14.85 20.17
CA CYS A 358 13.74 13.60 19.74
C CYS A 358 12.25 13.86 19.52
N THR A 359 11.92 14.30 18.31
CA THR A 359 10.53 14.44 17.84
C THR A 359 9.94 13.05 17.67
N GLN A 360 9.12 12.65 18.65
CA GLN A 360 8.27 11.48 18.49
C GLN A 360 7.14 11.79 17.49
N PRO A 361 6.84 10.90 16.54
CA PRO A 361 5.61 11.02 15.78
C PRO A 361 4.43 10.67 16.70
N HIS A 362 3.61 11.67 17.02
CA HIS A 362 2.27 11.42 17.56
C HIS A 362 1.40 10.78 16.45
N PRO A 363 0.52 9.82 16.81
CA PRO A 363 -0.31 9.08 15.86
C PRO A 363 -1.31 9.95 15.10
#